data_AF-M1AJJ0-F1
#
_entry.id   AF-M1AJJ0-F1
#
_cell.length_a   1.000
_cell.length_b   1.000
_cell.length_c   1.000
_cell.angle_alpha   90.00
_cell.angle_beta   90.00
_cell.angle_gamma   90.00
#
_symmetry.space_group_name_H-M   'P 1'
#
loop_
_entity.id
_entity.type
_entity.pdbx_description
1 polymer ?
#
loop_
_entity_poly.entity_id
_entity_poly.type
_entity_poly.pdbx_seq_one_letter_code
_entity_poly.pdbx_strand_id
1 'polypeptide(L)'
;MDITEVDHYAVLDLPSGEQGAKLSQQEISKAYRKKALELHPDKRPDDPNAHENFRKLKTSYDFLKDEKNRKLFDSTRKITISDLDLKARAEAEARERAAAAERYAFVEKEELRSARIAAHNAQRMAGRKHKEAGRKLNHGRARIRAMRYVNKVSRSISSGKTKKEADRILASYSKKKL
;
A
#
# COMPACT_ATOMS: atom_id res chain seq x y z
N MET A 1 42.06 7.11 12.56
CA MET A 1 40.77 7.30 13.26
C MET A 1 40.43 8.75 13.13
N ASP A 2 39.34 9.07 12.44
CA ASP A 2 38.84 10.44 12.37
C ASP A 2 38.37 10.85 13.76
N ILE A 3 39.00 11.92 14.26
CA ILE A 3 38.85 12.39 15.63
C ILE A 3 37.40 12.79 15.90
N THR A 4 36.67 13.19 14.85
CA THR A 4 35.29 13.67 14.92
C THR A 4 34.22 12.58 14.99
N GLU A 5 34.54 11.32 14.69
CA GLU A 5 33.57 10.22 14.67
C GLU A 5 33.44 9.52 16.03
N VAL A 6 34.48 9.57 16.86
CA VAL A 6 34.51 8.92 18.18
C VAL A 6 33.80 9.79 19.22
N ASP A 7 32.91 9.19 20.01
CA ASP A 7 32.31 9.88 21.16
C ASP A 7 33.34 10.01 22.30
N HIS A 8 34.04 11.14 22.33
CA HIS A 8 35.07 11.41 23.33
C HIS A 8 34.54 11.43 24.77
N TYR A 9 33.29 11.84 24.98
CA TYR A 9 32.71 11.86 26.32
C TYR A 9 32.47 10.43 26.81
N ALA A 10 31.97 9.55 25.94
CA ALA A 10 31.76 8.14 26.26
C ALA A 10 33.08 7.42 26.61
N VAL A 11 34.19 7.76 25.94
CA VAL A 11 35.51 7.19 26.25
C VAL A 11 35.94 7.52 27.68
N LEU A 12 35.56 8.69 28.22
CA LEU A 12 35.85 9.09 29.60
C LEU A 12 34.75 8.69 30.61
N ASP A 13 33.72 7.95 30.19
CA ASP A 13 32.48 7.69 30.97
C ASP A 13 31.78 8.97 31.45
N LEU A 14 31.79 9.99 30.60
CA LEU A 14 31.07 11.24 30.84
C LEU A 14 29.80 11.28 29.99
N PRO A 15 28.73 11.94 30.49
CA PRO A 15 27.50 12.08 29.72
C PRO A 15 27.72 12.99 28.51
N SER A 16 27.39 12.50 27.31
CA SER A 16 27.46 13.28 26.07
C SER A 16 26.21 14.17 25.91
N GLY A 17 26.30 15.22 25.06
CA GLY A 17 25.16 16.10 24.74
C GLY A 17 25.10 17.35 25.62
N GLU A 18 23.91 17.77 26.05
CA GLU A 18 23.76 19.01 26.85
C GLU A 18 24.47 18.95 28.19
N GLN A 19 24.55 17.76 28.80
CA GLN A 19 25.25 17.56 30.07
C GLN A 19 26.77 17.63 29.86
N GLY A 20 27.28 17.02 28.78
CA GLY A 20 28.70 17.06 28.42
C GLY A 20 29.22 18.48 28.14
N ALA A 21 28.42 19.29 27.45
CA ALA A 21 28.75 20.68 27.15
C ALA A 21 28.84 21.56 28.42
N LYS A 22 28.17 21.17 29.51
CA LYS A 22 28.20 21.89 30.80
C LYS A 22 29.38 21.48 31.70
N LEU A 23 30.09 20.40 31.38
CA LEU A 23 31.20 19.91 32.20
C LEU A 23 32.36 20.92 32.21
N SER A 24 32.99 21.09 33.37
CA SER A 24 34.21 21.88 33.50
C SER A 24 35.45 21.07 33.10
N GLN A 25 36.54 21.74 32.74
CA GLN A 25 37.83 21.07 32.51
C GLN A 25 38.32 20.27 33.72
N GLN A 26 37.96 20.70 34.94
CA GLN A 26 38.35 20.00 36.17
C GLN A 26 37.65 18.64 36.29
N GLU A 27 36.36 18.57 35.94
CA GLU A 27 35.59 17.32 35.94
C GLU A 27 36.10 16.35 34.88
N ILE A 28 36.38 16.85 33.67
CA ILE A 28 36.98 16.06 32.58
C ILE A 28 38.34 15.50 33.00
N SER A 29 39.18 16.33 33.64
CA SER A 29 40.49 15.91 34.14
C SER A 29 40.40 14.94 35.32
N LYS A 30 39.34 15.01 36.12
CA LYS A 30 39.08 14.05 37.21
C LYS A 30 38.66 12.69 36.64
N ALA A 31 37.76 12.68 35.67
CA ALA A 31 37.31 11.46 34.99
C ALA A 31 38.45 10.76 34.25
N TYR A 32 39.27 11.51 33.50
CA TYR A 32 40.46 10.98 32.83
C TYR A 32 41.41 10.28 33.81
N ARG A 33 41.75 10.93 34.94
CA ARG A 33 42.64 10.35 35.95
C ARG A 33 42.09 9.06 36.54
N LYS A 34 40.79 9.00 36.83
CA LYS A 34 40.13 7.78 37.32
C LYS A 34 40.25 6.64 36.30
N LYS A 35 39.88 6.91 35.05
CA LYS A 35 39.84 5.89 34.00
C LYS A 35 41.23 5.48 33.52
N ALA A 36 42.21 6.38 33.57
CA ALA A 36 43.61 6.08 33.26
C ALA A 36 44.23 5.08 34.25
N LEU A 37 43.82 5.13 35.52
CA LEU A 37 44.25 4.16 36.54
C LEU A 37 43.60 2.78 36.36
N GLU A 38 42.38 2.74 35.82
CA GLU A 38 41.63 1.50 35.55
C GLU A 38 42.13 0.82 34.26
N LEU A 39 42.46 1.61 33.23
CA LEU A 39 42.91 1.12 31.92
C LEU A 39 44.43 1.12 31.73
N HIS A 40 45.20 1.27 32.81
CA HIS A 40 46.66 1.33 32.71
C HIS A 40 47.24 -0.02 32.25
N PRO A 41 48.11 -0.07 31.22
CA PRO A 41 48.65 -1.33 30.69
C PRO A 41 49.46 -2.12 31.72
N ASP A 42 50.12 -1.43 32.67
CA ASP A 42 50.86 -2.07 33.77
C ASP A 42 49.97 -2.91 34.71
N LYS A 43 48.70 -2.51 34.89
CA LYS A 43 47.75 -3.25 35.72
C LYS A 43 46.97 -4.31 34.94
N ARG A 44 47.07 -4.30 33.61
CA ARG A 44 46.36 -5.22 32.71
C ARG A 44 47.34 -5.82 31.68
N PRO A 45 48.41 -6.49 32.13
CA PRO A 45 49.41 -7.07 31.23
C PRO A 45 48.83 -8.17 30.34
N ASP A 46 47.74 -8.81 30.77
CA ASP A 46 47.07 -9.91 30.06
C ASP A 46 46.08 -9.43 28.98
N ASP A 47 45.76 -8.13 28.93
CA ASP A 47 44.83 -7.57 27.95
C ASP A 47 45.61 -6.98 26.76
N PRO A 48 45.60 -7.63 25.58
CA PRO A 48 46.32 -7.14 24.40
C PRO A 48 45.80 -5.78 23.91
N ASN A 49 44.57 -5.39 24.28
CA ASN A 49 43.97 -4.12 23.88
C ASN A 49 44.21 -3.00 24.90
N ALA A 50 44.84 -3.26 26.05
CA ALA A 50 45.05 -2.26 27.09
C ALA A 50 45.80 -1.03 26.56
N HIS A 51 46.81 -1.24 25.71
CA HIS A 51 47.60 -0.17 25.13
C HIS A 51 46.79 0.70 24.15
N GLU A 52 45.93 0.08 23.34
CA GLU A 52 45.07 0.80 22.38
C GLU A 52 43.98 1.57 23.11
N ASN A 53 43.34 0.96 24.11
CA ASN A 53 42.32 1.60 24.94
C ASN A 53 42.88 2.80 25.71
N PHE A 54 44.09 2.68 26.27
CA PHE A 54 44.77 3.79 26.92
C PHE A 54 45.12 4.91 25.94
N ARG A 55 45.55 4.57 24.71
CA ARG A 55 45.80 5.55 23.66
C ARG A 55 44.52 6.29 23.27
N LYS A 56 43.39 5.59 23.10
CA LYS A 56 42.07 6.19 22.83
C LYS A 56 41.62 7.13 23.95
N LEU A 57 41.82 6.72 25.21
CA LEU A 57 41.52 7.54 26.38
C LEU A 57 42.32 8.84 26.38
N LYS A 58 43.63 8.76 26.14
CA LYS A 58 44.51 9.93 26.08
C LYS A 58 44.13 10.88 24.96
N THR A 59 43.92 10.37 23.74
CA THR A 59 43.49 11.19 22.59
C THR A 59 42.18 11.91 22.87
N SER A 60 41.21 11.23 23.50
CA SER A 60 39.91 11.84 23.84
C SER A 60 40.04 12.92 24.91
N TYR A 61 40.91 12.73 25.90
CA TYR A 61 41.20 13.76 26.89
C TYR A 61 41.87 14.99 26.26
N ASP A 62 42.88 14.79 25.43
CA ASP A 62 43.60 15.88 24.77
C ASP A 62 42.65 16.70 23.87
N PHE A 63 41.70 16.05 23.22
CA PHE A 63 40.66 16.71 22.43
C PHE A 63 39.66 17.49 23.29
N LEU A 64 39.09 16.88 24.33
CA LEU A 64 38.11 17.53 25.22
C LEU A 64 38.71 18.62 26.11
N LYS A 65 40.03 18.58 26.35
CA LYS A 65 40.76 19.61 27.09
C LYS A 65 40.75 20.95 26.36
N ASP A 66 40.84 20.94 25.03
CA ASP A 66 40.77 22.16 24.22
C ASP A 66 39.31 22.60 24.05
N GLU A 67 39.01 23.79 24.57
CA GLU A 67 37.66 24.35 24.52
C GLU A 67 37.17 24.60 23.08
N LYS A 68 38.09 24.92 22.16
CA LYS A 68 37.73 25.14 20.73
C LYS A 68 37.28 23.84 20.08
N ASN A 69 38.04 22.77 20.30
CA ASN A 69 37.74 21.44 19.76
C ASN A 69 36.43 20.91 20.35
N ARG A 70 36.22 21.10 21.65
CA ARG A 70 34.97 20.74 22.32
C ARG A 70 33.76 21.46 21.74
N LYS A 71 33.84 22.78 21.57
CA LYS A 71 32.74 23.57 20.98
C LYS A 71 32.42 23.13 19.55
N LEU A 72 33.44 22.83 18.75
CA LEU A 72 33.28 22.38 17.38
C LEU A 72 32.66 20.99 17.30
N PHE A 73 33.08 20.07 18.18
CA PHE A 73 32.48 18.74 18.28
C PHE A 73 31.00 18.80 18.72
N ASP A 74 30.71 19.58 19.76
CA ASP A 74 29.34 19.75 20.25
C ASP A 74 28.43 20.42 19.21
N SER A 75 28.94 21.41 18.44
CA SER A 75 28.16 22.07 17.39
C SER A 75 27.89 21.15 16.21
N THR A 76 28.91 20.44 15.73
CA THR A 76 28.79 19.48 14.62
C THR A 76 27.80 18.37 14.98
N ARG A 77 27.86 17.87 16.22
CA ARG A 77 26.94 16.85 16.72
C ARG A 77 25.49 17.34 16.83
N LYS A 78 25.25 18.61 17.17
CA LYS A 78 23.90 19.19 17.16
C LYS A 78 23.33 19.28 15.74
N ILE A 79 24.16 19.69 14.78
CA ILE A 79 23.76 19.80 13.35
C ILE A 79 23.41 18.43 12.79
N THR A 80 24.23 17.40 13.05
CA THR A 80 23.95 16.06 12.54
C THR A 80 22.69 15.45 13.17
N ILE A 81 22.45 15.66 14.47
CA ILE A 81 21.21 15.21 15.13
C ILE A 81 19.99 15.91 14.51
N SER A 82 20.06 17.22 14.24
CA SER A 82 18.94 17.92 13.60
C SER A 82 18.68 17.44 12.16
N ASP A 83 19.74 17.16 11.41
CA ASP A 83 19.63 16.68 10.03
C ASP A 83 19.06 15.25 9.97
N LEU A 84 19.44 14.40 10.93
CA LEU A 84 18.91 13.04 11.07
C LEU A 84 17.43 13.06 11.47
N ASP A 85 17.03 13.92 12.40
CA ASP A 85 15.63 14.09 12.81
C ASP A 85 14.75 14.60 11.65
N LEU A 86 15.26 15.54 10.86
CA LEU A 86 14.57 16.07 9.68
C LEU A 86 14.39 14.99 8.60
N LYS A 87 15.43 14.17 8.34
CA LYS A 87 15.35 13.04 7.40
C LYS A 87 14.37 11.98 7.88
N ALA A 88 14.43 11.61 9.16
CA ALA A 88 13.52 10.61 9.73
C ALA A 88 12.04 11.07 9.65
N ARG A 89 11.77 12.35 9.91
CA ARG A 89 10.43 12.94 9.75
C ARG A 89 9.97 12.94 8.29
N ALA A 90 10.83 13.34 7.37
CA ALA A 90 10.52 13.34 5.93
C ALA A 90 10.26 11.93 5.39
N GLU A 91 11.04 10.93 5.83
CA GLU A 91 10.83 9.53 5.47
C GLU A 91 9.53 8.96 6.06
N ALA A 92 9.20 9.31 7.30
CA ALA A 92 7.93 8.91 7.92
C ALA A 92 6.72 9.50 7.17
N GLU A 93 6.78 10.79 6.83
CA GLU A 93 5.74 11.46 6.02
C GLU A 93 5.64 10.85 4.62
N ALA A 94 6.77 10.54 3.97
CA ALA A 94 6.79 9.90 2.66
C ALA A 94 6.15 8.49 2.70
N ARG A 95 6.43 7.71 3.76
CA ARG A 95 5.80 6.39 3.97
C ARG A 95 4.30 6.51 4.21
N GLU A 96 3.87 7.47 5.03
CA GLU A 96 2.45 7.72 5.26
C GLU A 96 1.74 8.11 3.95
N ARG A 97 2.37 8.99 3.16
CA ARG A 97 1.85 9.41 1.85
C ARG A 97 1.73 8.24 0.88
N ALA A 98 2.73 7.35 0.83
CA ALA A 98 2.68 6.14 0.02
C ALA A 98 1.57 5.19 0.46
N ALA A 99 1.42 4.95 1.77
CA ALA A 99 0.35 4.13 2.31
C ALA A 99 -1.04 4.73 2.03
N ALA A 100 -1.18 6.06 2.11
CA ALA A 100 -2.42 6.75 1.76
C ALA A 100 -2.74 6.61 0.26
N ALA A 101 -1.75 6.74 -0.62
CA ALA A 101 -1.91 6.54 -2.06
C ALA A 101 -2.35 5.10 -2.39
N GLU A 102 -1.77 4.09 -1.74
CA GLU A 102 -2.17 2.70 -1.90
C GLU A 102 -3.62 2.45 -1.44
N ARG A 103 -4.01 3.05 -0.30
CA ARG A 103 -5.39 2.97 0.20
C ARG A 103 -6.39 3.59 -0.78
N TYR A 104 -6.09 4.76 -1.33
CA TYR A 104 -6.92 5.38 -2.36
C TYR A 104 -7.01 4.54 -3.63
N ALA A 105 -5.88 4.03 -4.12
CA ALA A 105 -5.85 3.16 -5.30
C ALA A 105 -6.61 1.84 -5.08
N PHE A 106 -6.67 1.32 -3.85
CA PHE A 106 -7.48 0.16 -3.50
C PHE A 106 -8.99 0.48 -3.59
N VAL A 107 -9.43 1.58 -2.98
CA VAL A 107 -10.84 2.02 -3.02
C VAL A 107 -11.30 2.23 -4.47
N GLU A 108 -10.49 2.92 -5.29
CA GLU A 108 -10.80 3.15 -6.70
C GLU A 108 -10.95 1.83 -7.48
N LYS A 109 -10.07 0.85 -7.25
CA LYS A 109 -10.16 -0.47 -7.88
C LYS A 109 -11.39 -1.26 -7.42
N GLU A 110 -11.80 -1.13 -6.16
CA GLU A 110 -13.04 -1.76 -5.67
C GLU A 110 -14.29 -1.15 -6.28
N GLU A 111 -14.35 0.18 -6.41
CA GLU A 111 -15.45 0.85 -7.10
C GLU A 111 -15.53 0.42 -8.57
N LEU A 112 -14.39 0.31 -9.25
CA LEU A 112 -14.35 -0.16 -10.63
C LEU A 112 -14.82 -1.61 -10.76
N ARG A 113 -14.45 -2.48 -9.80
CA ARG A 113 -14.92 -3.87 -9.75
C ARG A 113 -16.42 -3.94 -9.51
N SER A 114 -16.96 -3.15 -8.58
CA SER A 114 -18.39 -3.14 -8.28
C SER A 114 -19.22 -2.63 -9.47
N ALA A 115 -18.75 -1.56 -10.13
CA ALA A 115 -19.36 -1.04 -11.36
C ALA A 115 -19.35 -2.07 -12.49
N ARG A 116 -18.25 -2.81 -12.67
CA ARG A 116 -18.14 -3.86 -13.68
C ARG A 116 -19.12 -5.01 -13.42
N ILE A 117 -19.29 -5.42 -12.16
CA ILE A 117 -20.27 -6.45 -11.77
C ILE A 117 -21.70 -5.94 -12.04
N ALA A 118 -22.01 -4.70 -11.67
CA ALA A 118 -23.31 -4.08 -11.91
C ALA A 118 -23.64 -4.00 -13.41
N ALA A 119 -22.68 -3.57 -14.24
CA ALA A 119 -22.82 -3.51 -15.69
C ALA A 119 -23.08 -4.89 -16.32
N HIS A 120 -22.31 -5.91 -15.92
CA HIS A 120 -22.51 -7.28 -16.38
C HIS A 120 -23.91 -7.81 -16.02
N ASN A 121 -24.36 -7.56 -14.79
CA ASN A 121 -25.69 -7.96 -14.35
C ASN A 121 -26.79 -7.21 -15.12
N ALA A 122 -26.63 -5.91 -15.37
CA ALA A 122 -27.57 -5.10 -16.16
C ALA A 122 -27.69 -5.60 -17.61
N GLN A 123 -26.57 -5.94 -18.26
CA GLN A 123 -26.56 -6.51 -19.62
C GLN A 123 -27.31 -7.84 -19.69
N ARG A 124 -27.09 -8.73 -18.71
CA ARG A 124 -27.83 -10.01 -18.62
C ARG A 124 -29.34 -9.78 -18.44
N MET A 125 -29.74 -8.79 -17.65
CA MET A 125 -31.15 -8.46 -17.42
C MET A 125 -31.80 -7.86 -18.68
N ALA A 126 -31.11 -7.00 -19.42
CA ALA A 126 -31.57 -6.46 -20.70
C ALA A 126 -31.78 -7.59 -21.74
N GLY A 127 -30.84 -8.52 -21.85
CA GLY A 127 -30.97 -9.69 -22.73
C GLY A 127 -32.13 -10.62 -22.36
N ARG A 128 -32.43 -10.79 -21.06
CA ARG A 128 -33.60 -11.55 -20.60
C ARG A 128 -34.91 -10.88 -20.99
N LYS A 129 -35.04 -9.57 -20.77
CA LYS A 129 -36.24 -8.80 -21.17
C LYS A 129 -36.51 -8.90 -22.67
N HIS A 130 -35.46 -8.80 -23.50
CA HIS A 130 -35.60 -8.90 -24.96
C HIS A 130 -36.05 -10.29 -25.42
N LYS A 131 -35.51 -11.36 -24.81
CA LYS A 131 -35.91 -12.74 -25.08
C LYS A 131 -37.33 -13.04 -24.61
N GLU A 132 -37.72 -12.52 -23.45
CA GLU A 132 -39.06 -12.71 -22.89
C GLU A 132 -40.12 -11.95 -23.70
N ALA A 133 -39.83 -10.71 -24.13
CA ALA A 133 -40.65 -9.97 -25.07
C ALA A 133 -40.81 -10.73 -26.39
N GLY A 134 -39.72 -11.27 -26.95
CA GLY A 134 -39.78 -12.11 -28.16
C GLY A 134 -40.65 -13.36 -27.99
N ARG A 135 -40.58 -14.04 -26.84
CA ARG A 135 -41.45 -15.20 -26.52
C ARG A 135 -42.92 -14.80 -26.45
N LYS A 136 -43.25 -13.71 -25.75
CA LYS A 136 -44.63 -13.19 -25.63
C LYS A 136 -45.21 -12.80 -26.99
N LEU A 137 -44.42 -12.12 -27.83
CA LEU A 137 -44.83 -11.77 -29.20
C LEU A 137 -45.05 -13.00 -30.08
N ASN A 138 -44.17 -13.99 -30.02
CA ASN A 138 -44.34 -15.25 -30.78
C ASN A 138 -45.58 -16.03 -30.33
N HIS A 139 -45.85 -16.07 -29.02
CA HIS A 139 -47.07 -16.69 -28.49
C HIS A 139 -48.33 -15.94 -28.97
N GLY A 140 -48.31 -14.61 -28.96
CA GLY A 140 -49.39 -13.77 -29.51
C GLY A 140 -49.62 -14.02 -31.00
N ARG A 141 -48.55 -14.07 -31.80
CA ARG A 141 -48.61 -14.39 -33.24
C ARG A 141 -49.16 -15.80 -33.49
N ALA A 142 -48.81 -16.79 -32.66
CA ALA A 142 -49.35 -18.14 -32.76
C ALA A 142 -50.86 -18.18 -32.46
N ARG A 143 -51.32 -17.48 -31.41
CA ARG A 143 -52.75 -17.36 -31.08
C ARG A 143 -53.55 -16.68 -32.18
N ILE A 144 -53.08 -15.54 -32.69
CA ILE A 144 -53.73 -14.83 -33.82
C ILE A 144 -53.82 -15.73 -35.05
N ARG A 145 -52.77 -16.53 -35.32
CA ARG A 145 -52.74 -17.47 -36.45
C ARG A 145 -53.76 -18.60 -36.26
N ALA A 146 -53.85 -19.18 -35.06
CA ALA A 146 -54.85 -20.19 -34.72
C ALA A 146 -56.29 -19.64 -34.80
N MET A 147 -56.51 -18.40 -34.36
CA MET A 147 -57.82 -17.77 -34.42
C MET A 147 -58.27 -17.51 -35.87
N ARG A 148 -57.34 -17.09 -36.74
CA ARG A 148 -57.58 -16.98 -38.20
C ARG A 148 -57.89 -18.34 -38.84
N TYR A 149 -57.23 -19.41 -38.39
CA TYR A 149 -57.52 -20.78 -38.83
C TYR A 149 -58.97 -21.16 -38.51
N VAL A 150 -59.38 -21.01 -37.24
CA VAL A 150 -60.75 -21.33 -36.79
C VAL A 150 -61.78 -20.53 -37.60
N ASN A 151 -61.58 -19.21 -37.75
CA ASN A 151 -62.50 -18.36 -38.49
C ASN A 151 -62.62 -18.78 -39.99
N LYS A 152 -61.50 -19.11 -40.64
CA LYS A 152 -61.49 -19.57 -42.05
C LYS A 152 -62.18 -20.93 -42.22
N VAL A 153 -61.96 -21.87 -41.30
CA VAL A 153 -62.66 -23.17 -41.28
C VAL A 153 -64.16 -22.96 -41.10
N SER A 154 -64.56 -22.14 -40.12
CA SER A 154 -65.98 -21.83 -39.88
C SER A 154 -66.66 -21.21 -41.10
N ARG A 155 -66.00 -20.27 -41.81
CA ARG A 155 -66.52 -19.71 -43.07
C ARG A 155 -66.59 -20.74 -44.21
N SER A 156 -65.62 -21.65 -44.31
CA SER A 156 -65.63 -22.69 -45.33
C SER A 156 -66.75 -23.71 -45.10
N ILE A 157 -67.01 -24.07 -43.84
CA ILE A 157 -68.11 -24.96 -43.45
C ILE A 157 -69.46 -24.27 -43.70
N SER A 158 -69.60 -22.98 -43.38
CA SER A 158 -70.84 -22.23 -43.68
C SER A 158 -71.09 -22.06 -45.18
N SER A 159 -70.05 -22.17 -46.03
CA SER A 159 -70.16 -22.15 -47.50
C SER A 159 -70.46 -23.53 -48.12
N GLY A 160 -70.79 -24.54 -47.32
CA GLY A 160 -71.24 -25.86 -47.81
C GLY A 160 -70.14 -26.83 -48.24
N LYS A 161 -68.86 -26.50 -47.97
CA LYS A 161 -67.73 -27.38 -48.30
C LYS A 161 -67.56 -28.49 -47.26
N THR A 162 -67.19 -29.68 -47.70
CA THR A 162 -66.98 -30.81 -46.79
C THR A 162 -65.76 -30.57 -45.89
N LYS A 163 -65.78 -31.07 -44.65
CA LYS A 163 -64.68 -30.92 -43.68
C LYS A 163 -63.32 -31.36 -44.26
N LYS A 164 -63.31 -32.43 -45.07
CA LYS A 164 -62.11 -32.96 -45.75
C LYS A 164 -61.52 -32.01 -46.81
N GLU A 165 -62.33 -31.19 -47.48
CA GLU A 165 -61.85 -30.19 -48.45
C GLU A 165 -61.33 -28.93 -47.78
N ALA A 166 -61.98 -28.49 -46.70
CA ALA A 166 -61.51 -27.39 -45.87
C ALA A 166 -60.11 -27.70 -45.30
N ASP A 167 -59.92 -28.90 -44.75
CA ASP A 167 -58.65 -29.35 -44.18
C ASP A 167 -57.54 -29.47 -45.26
N ARG A 168 -57.86 -29.89 -46.49
CA ARG A 168 -56.91 -29.96 -47.62
C ARG A 168 -56.43 -28.58 -48.08
N ILE A 169 -57.34 -27.61 -48.21
CA ILE A 169 -57.01 -26.22 -48.58
C ILE A 169 -56.14 -25.56 -47.50
N LEU A 170 -56.20 -26.03 -46.27
CA LEU A 170 -55.43 -25.50 -45.14
C LEU A 170 -54.05 -26.15 -45.00
N ALA A 171 -53.90 -27.44 -45.31
CA ALA A 171 -52.60 -28.12 -45.35
C ALA A 171 -51.63 -27.49 -46.36
N SER A 172 -52.14 -26.96 -47.47
CA SER A 172 -51.34 -26.24 -48.48
C SER A 172 -50.80 -24.90 -47.98
N TYR A 173 -51.51 -24.22 -47.08
CA TYR A 173 -51.05 -22.97 -46.44
C TYR A 173 -50.00 -23.22 -45.34
N SER A 174 -50.04 -24.36 -44.66
CA SER A 174 -49.02 -24.74 -43.66
C SER A 174 -47.69 -25.16 -44.31
N LYS A 175 -47.74 -25.76 -45.52
CA LYS A 175 -46.56 -26.19 -46.30
C LYS A 175 -45.83 -25.06 -47.05
N LYS A 176 -46.44 -23.88 -47.27
CA LYS A 176 -45.74 -22.67 -47.74
C LYS A 176 -44.94 -21.99 -46.61
N LYS A 177 -44.27 -22.78 -45.79
CA LYS A 177 -43.33 -22.37 -44.75
C LYS A 177 -41.92 -22.74 -45.22
N LEU A 178 -41.28 -21.80 -45.88
CA LEU A 178 -39.84 -21.51 -45.79
C LEU A 178 -39.73 -20.00 -46.02
#